data_AF-A0A5C6JZ55-F1
#
_entry.id   AF-A0A5C6JZ55-F1
#
_cell.length_a   1.000
_cell.length_b   1.000
_cell.length_c   1.000
_cell.angle_alpha   90.00
_cell.angle_beta   90.00
_cell.angle_gamma   90.00
#
_symmetry.space_group_name_H-M   'P 1'
#
loop_
_entity.id
_entity.type
_entity.pdbx_description
1 polymer ?
#
loop_
_entity_poly.entity_id
_entity_poly.type
_entity_poly.pdbx_seq_one_letter_code
_entity_poly.pdbx_strand_id
1 'polypeptide(L)' 'TPTSCKTAWNATTAYTGGAEVSYGGHNWKAKWWTQNETPGASTWGPWQDEGAC' A
#
# COMPACT_ATOMS: atom_id res chain seq x y z
N THR A 1 3.14 2.21 -19.66
CA THR A 1 1.87 2.89 -19.32
C THR A 1 2.03 3.45 -17.91
N PRO A 2 1.76 4.74 -17.65
CA PRO A 2 1.83 5.26 -16.28
C PRO A 2 0.80 4.51 -15.44
N THR A 3 1.25 3.84 -14.39
CA THR A 3 0.37 3.13 -13.46
C THR A 3 -0.46 4.18 -12.74
N SER A 4 -1.79 4.15 -12.88
CA SER A 4 -2.66 5.12 -12.19
C SER A 4 -2.60 4.92 -10.68
N CYS A 5 -2.74 6.01 -9.92
CA CYS A 5 -2.59 5.96 -8.47
C CYS A 5 -3.81 5.28 -7.90
N LYS A 6 -3.56 4.33 -7.01
CA LYS A 6 -4.62 3.73 -6.20
C LYS A 6 -5.11 4.75 -5.17
N THR A 7 -6.16 4.40 -4.44
CA THR A 7 -6.64 5.22 -3.32
C THR A 7 -5.51 5.47 -2.32
N ALA A 8 -5.38 6.70 -1.84
CA ALA A 8 -4.37 7.04 -0.84
C ALA A 8 -4.54 6.16 0.41
N TRP A 9 -3.43 5.65 0.93
CA TRP A 9 -3.41 4.89 2.18
C TRP A 9 -3.99 5.72 3.32
N ASN A 10 -4.80 5.08 4.16
CA ASN A 10 -5.45 5.68 5.31
C ASN A 10 -5.22 4.81 6.54
N ALA A 11 -4.65 5.43 7.58
CA ALA A 11 -4.28 4.74 8.82
C ALA A 11 -5.47 4.08 9.54
N THR A 12 -6.68 4.63 9.39
CA THR A 12 -7.89 4.10 10.05
C THR A 12 -8.53 2.94 9.29
N THR A 13 -8.19 2.77 8.02
CA THR A 13 -8.75 1.71 7.18
C THR A 13 -8.01 0.40 7.43
N ALA A 14 -8.77 -0.67 7.66
CA ALA A 14 -8.24 -2.02 7.65
C ALA A 14 -8.16 -2.52 6.20
N TYR A 15 -6.98 -2.94 5.78
CA TYR A 15 -6.68 -3.46 4.47
C TYR A 15 -6.48 -4.96 4.52
N THR A 16 -7.24 -5.71 3.75
CA THR A 16 -7.07 -7.17 3.63
C THR A 16 -5.95 -7.51 2.66
N GLY A 17 -5.46 -8.75 2.70
CA GLY A 17 -4.52 -9.24 1.69
C GLY A 17 -5.06 -9.03 0.27
N GLY A 18 -4.23 -8.47 -0.61
CA GLY A 18 -4.57 -8.07 -1.97
C GLY A 18 -5.08 -6.64 -2.12
N ALA A 19 -5.35 -5.91 -1.03
CA ALA A 19 -5.76 -4.51 -1.11
C ALA A 19 -4.64 -3.63 -1.67
N GLU A 20 -4.98 -2.65 -2.49
CA GLU A 20 -4.01 -1.77 -3.15
C GLU A 20 -4.24 -0.31 -2.73
N VAL A 21 -3.17 0.40 -2.39
CA VAL A 21 -3.20 1.80 -1.96
C VAL A 21 -2.05 2.58 -2.60
N SER A 22 -2.12 3.89 -2.61
CA SER A 22 -0.98 4.75 -2.97
C SER A 22 -0.42 5.45 -1.74
N TYR A 23 0.91 5.53 -1.64
CA TYR A 23 1.62 6.26 -0.59
C TYR A 23 2.99 6.69 -1.09
N GLY A 24 3.33 7.97 -0.93
CA GLY A 24 4.64 8.51 -1.30
C GLY A 24 4.98 8.47 -2.80
N GLY A 25 3.98 8.55 -3.69
CA GLY A 25 4.19 8.45 -5.15
C GLY A 25 4.41 7.00 -5.63
N HIS A 26 4.03 6.03 -4.81
CA HIS A 26 4.14 4.61 -5.12
C HIS A 26 2.81 3.92 -4.83
N ASN A 27 2.49 2.91 -5.62
CA ASN A 27 1.40 1.98 -5.33
C ASN A 27 1.94 0.84 -4.47
N TRP A 28 1.11 0.40 -3.53
CA TRP A 28 1.43 -0.62 -2.56
C TRP A 28 0.32 -1.64 -2.47
N LYS A 29 0.69 -2.90 -2.32
CA LYS A 29 -0.25 -4.01 -2.19
C LYS A 29 -0.09 -4.69 -0.84
N ALA A 30 -1.18 -4.82 -0.10
CA ALA A 30 -1.21 -5.53 1.16
C ALA A 30 -1.01 -7.04 0.90
N LYS A 31 -0.04 -7.65 1.59
CA LYS A 31 0.29 -9.08 1.52
C LYS A 31 -0.65 -9.90 2.42
N TRP A 32 -1.08 -9.32 3.54
CA TRP A 32 -2.02 -9.86 4.51
C TRP A 32 -2.83 -8.73 5.14
N TRP A 33 -3.69 -9.05 6.11
CA TRP A 33 -4.49 -8.04 6.81
C TRP A 33 -3.60 -7.06 7.58
N THR A 34 -3.80 -5.76 7.38
CA THR A 34 -3.05 -4.70 8.05
C THR A 34 -3.94 -3.49 8.32
N GLN A 35 -3.68 -2.80 9.43
CA GLN A 35 -4.34 -1.53 9.78
C GLN A 35 -3.30 -0.64 10.46
N ASN A 36 -3.31 0.65 10.12
CA ASN A 36 -2.39 1.64 10.71
C ASN A 36 -0.88 1.36 10.49
N GLU A 37 -0.51 0.42 9.61
CA GLU A 37 0.88 0.22 9.20
C GLU A 37 1.15 0.99 7.91
N THR A 38 2.15 1.87 7.92
CA THR A 38 2.47 2.73 6.79
C THR A 38 3.18 1.96 5.67
N PRO A 39 2.74 2.09 4.40
CA PRO A 39 3.44 1.48 3.27
C PRO A 39 4.87 2.01 3.13
N GLY A 40 5.82 1.10 2.93
CA GLY A 40 7.25 1.44 2.84
C GLY A 40 7.96 1.67 4.18
N ALA A 41 7.27 1.60 5.32
CA ALA A 41 7.93 1.71 6.63
C ALA A 41 8.85 0.53 6.95
N SER A 42 8.59 -0.65 6.36
CA SER A 42 9.41 -1.84 6.50
C SER A 42 9.37 -2.69 5.24
N THR A 43 10.53 -3.13 4.75
CA THR A 43 10.66 -4.05 3.61
C THR A 43 10.04 -5.43 3.90
N TRP A 44 9.93 -5.78 5.19
CA TRP A 44 9.29 -7.02 5.66
C TRP A 44 7.85 -6.81 6.12
N GLY A 45 7.34 -5.59 5.99
CA GLY A 45 6.00 -5.21 6.41
C GLY A 45 4.90 -5.84 5.55
N PRO A 46 3.65 -5.48 5.84
CA PRO A 46 2.49 -5.98 5.13
C PRO A 46 2.38 -5.42 3.70
N TRP A 47 3.12 -4.37 3.36
CA TRP A 47 3.02 -3.69 2.07
C TRP A 47 4.13 -4.12 1.12
N GLN A 48 3.73 -4.59 -0.06
CA GLN A 48 4.59 -4.82 -1.20
C GLN A 48 4.56 -3.57 -2.11
N ASP A 49 5.73 -3.05 -2.47
CA ASP A 49 5.83 -1.98 -3.48
C ASP A 49 5.46 -2.54 -4.87
N GLU A 50 4.49 -1.90 -5.52
CA GLU A 50 4.08 -2.17 -6.91
C GLU A 50 4.72 -1.16 -7.89
N GLY A 51 5.56 -0.25 -7.37
CA GLY A 51 6.26 0.77 -8.12
C GLY A 51 5.55 2.11 -8.16
N ALA A 52 6.11 3.03 -8.94
CA ALA A 52 5.65 4.41 -9.01
C ALA A 52 4.21 4.53 -9.52
N CYS A 53 3.49 5.43 -8.85
CA CYS A 53 2.41 6.17 -9.44
C CYS A 53 2.73 7.68 -9.34
#